data_AF-A0A432RFS5-F1
#
_entry.id   AF-A0A432RFS5-F1
#
_cell.length_a   1.000
_cell.length_b   1.000
_cell.length_c   1.000
_cell.angle_alpha   90.00
_cell.angle_beta   90.00
_cell.angle_gamma   90.00
#
_symmetry.space_group_name_H-M   'P 1'
#
loop_
_entity.id
_entity.type
_entity.pdbx_description
1 polymer ?
#
loop_
_entity_poly.entity_id
_entity_poly.type
_entity_poly.pdbx_seq_one_letter_code
_entity_poly.pdbx_strand_id
1 'polypeptide(L)'
;MNLSKLLNQALSSSALKQVTQKVGSSSSSLGGSDTLKKMGMGAVGGSLLTSLLKSGKGSTLLKVGGAAAVGALAYKVYNDYQKEKAQPQQTEVFHETDQQHPTIILKAMIAAAKADGHIDATEMALIHEALAQANIGAHEQAFLEGEINKPLDPTEIAALATTPALASEIYLASLLVVDEQNAMETMYLNELARQLKLDTEMQKRLALASAE
;
A
#
# COMPACT_ATOMS: atom_id res chain seq x y z
N MET A 1 10.26 -28.05 -17.52
CA MET A 1 11.43 -27.58 -16.75
C MET A 1 10.90 -26.68 -15.64
N ASN A 2 11.13 -27.00 -14.36
CA ASN A 2 10.38 -26.38 -13.25
C ASN A 2 10.96 -25.02 -12.83
N LEU A 3 10.11 -23.99 -12.79
CA LEU A 3 10.42 -22.61 -12.37
C LEU A 3 11.04 -22.56 -10.96
N SER A 4 10.60 -23.45 -10.08
CA SER A 4 11.09 -23.60 -8.71
C SER A 4 12.58 -23.97 -8.63
N LYS A 5 13.11 -24.71 -9.63
CA LYS A 5 14.54 -25.05 -9.68
C LYS A 5 15.37 -23.89 -10.21
N LEU A 6 14.86 -23.11 -11.17
CA LEU A 6 15.55 -21.94 -11.70
C LEU A 6 15.60 -20.80 -10.68
N LEU A 7 14.51 -20.59 -9.93
CA LEU A 7 14.45 -19.58 -8.88
C LEU A 7 15.39 -19.92 -7.72
N ASN A 8 15.39 -21.18 -7.27
CA ASN A 8 16.27 -21.62 -6.19
C ASN A 8 17.74 -21.63 -6.61
N GLN A 9 18.03 -21.90 -7.88
CA GLN A 9 19.39 -21.84 -8.42
C GLN A 9 19.87 -20.40 -8.65
N ALA A 10 18.98 -19.47 -8.96
CA ALA A 10 19.29 -18.04 -9.00
C ALA A 10 19.55 -17.48 -7.59
N LEU A 11 18.74 -17.87 -6.60
CA LEU A 11 18.88 -17.46 -5.19
C LEU A 11 20.11 -18.09 -4.52
N SER A 12 20.47 -19.31 -4.91
CA SER A 12 21.64 -20.03 -4.40
C SER A 12 22.93 -19.69 -5.14
N SER A 13 22.85 -18.95 -6.26
CA SER A 13 24.02 -18.55 -7.02
C SER A 13 24.86 -17.52 -6.24
N SER A 14 26.17 -17.65 -6.40
CA SER A 14 27.29 -17.03 -5.68
C SER A 14 27.26 -15.51 -5.47
N ALA A 15 26.28 -14.78 -6.03
CA ALA A 15 26.10 -13.34 -5.85
C ALA A 15 25.66 -12.96 -4.42
N LEU A 16 24.74 -13.74 -3.82
CA LEU A 16 24.28 -13.50 -2.44
C LEU A 16 25.37 -13.86 -1.39
N LYS A 17 26.22 -14.86 -1.70
CA LYS A 17 27.39 -15.18 -0.86
C LYS A 17 28.44 -14.08 -0.90
N GLN A 18 28.71 -13.45 -2.06
CA GLN A 18 29.63 -12.32 -2.15
C GLN A 18 29.13 -11.08 -1.38
N VAL A 19 27.82 -10.80 -1.38
CA VAL A 19 27.24 -9.70 -0.60
C VAL A 19 27.33 -9.98 0.90
N THR A 20 27.06 -11.20 1.34
CA THR A 20 27.17 -11.58 2.77
C THR A 20 28.62 -11.55 3.27
N GLN A 21 29.59 -11.95 2.42
CA GLN A 21 31.02 -11.98 2.79
C GLN A 21 31.67 -10.58 2.79
N LYS A 22 31.17 -9.64 1.98
CA LYS A 22 31.60 -8.23 2.00
C LYS A 22 30.98 -7.42 3.16
N VAL A 23 29.86 -7.88 3.71
CA VAL A 23 29.24 -7.29 4.91
C VAL A 23 29.91 -7.77 6.20
N GLY A 24 30.58 -8.93 6.20
CA GLY A 24 31.27 -9.48 7.38
C GLY A 24 32.73 -9.07 7.60
N SER A 25 33.33 -8.24 6.73
CA SER A 25 34.78 -7.97 6.73
C SER A 25 35.18 -6.49 6.79
N SER A 26 34.24 -5.58 7.08
CA SER A 26 34.50 -4.14 7.18
C SER A 26 34.28 -3.57 8.59
N SER A 27 34.63 -4.34 9.63
CA SER A 27 34.55 -3.95 11.04
C SER A 27 35.92 -3.77 11.72
N SER A 28 36.95 -3.27 11.02
CA SER A 28 38.25 -2.99 11.62
C SER A 28 38.94 -1.75 11.05
N SER A 29 38.48 -0.58 11.50
CA SER A 29 39.21 0.71 11.53
C SER A 29 38.28 1.73 12.19
N LEU A 30 38.01 1.64 13.50
CA LEU A 30 38.73 2.35 14.58
C LEU A 30 39.45 3.64 14.13
N GLY A 31 38.79 4.78 14.33
CA GLY A 31 39.43 6.09 14.37
C GLY A 31 38.42 7.24 14.31
N GLY A 32 38.08 7.84 15.46
CA GLY A 32 37.26 9.06 15.52
C GLY A 32 36.28 9.12 16.68
N SER A 33 36.80 9.15 17.89
CA SER A 33 36.08 9.22 19.15
C SER A 33 35.52 10.62 19.45
N ASP A 34 34.55 11.14 18.69
CA ASP A 34 33.87 12.41 19.07
C ASP A 34 32.42 12.56 18.63
N THR A 35 31.93 11.80 17.64
CA THR A 35 30.52 11.84 17.21
C THR A 35 29.60 10.91 18.01
N LEU A 36 30.16 10.01 18.82
CA LEU A 36 29.39 9.01 19.58
C LEU A 36 28.85 9.52 20.93
N LYS A 37 29.33 10.66 21.44
CA LYS A 37 28.89 11.23 22.74
C LYS A 37 27.65 12.14 22.65
N LYS A 38 27.22 12.51 21.45
CA LYS A 38 25.98 13.29 21.24
C LYS A 38 24.78 12.47 20.75
N MET A 39 24.95 11.17 20.56
CA MET A 39 23.85 10.24 20.31
C MET A 39 23.63 9.35 21.55
N GLY A 40 23.55 10.00 22.72
CA GLY A 40 23.14 9.36 23.95
C GLY A 40 21.63 9.32 24.02
N MET A 41 21.10 8.09 24.15
CA MET A 41 19.74 7.79 24.63
C MET A 41 18.63 7.95 23.58
N GLY A 42 18.43 6.94 22.70
CA GLY A 42 17.11 6.73 22.08
C GLY A 42 16.98 6.17 20.65
N ALA A 43 18.01 5.64 20.00
CA ALA A 43 17.88 5.21 18.59
C ALA A 43 18.25 3.73 18.36
N VAL A 44 17.31 2.82 18.65
CA VAL A 44 17.37 1.44 18.17
C VAL A 44 16.55 1.35 16.88
N GLY A 45 17.21 1.08 15.73
CA GLY A 45 16.52 0.55 14.54
C GLY A 45 16.48 1.39 13.25
N GLY A 46 17.37 2.37 13.06
CA GLY A 46 17.28 3.34 11.93
C GLY A 46 18.25 3.18 10.75
N SER A 47 18.84 2.01 10.47
CA SER A 47 20.02 1.94 9.56
C SER A 47 19.82 1.45 8.12
N LEU A 48 18.60 1.13 7.65
CA LEU A 48 18.37 0.81 6.22
C LEU A 48 17.78 1.97 5.40
N LEU A 49 17.14 2.95 6.05
CA LEU A 49 16.47 4.06 5.35
C LEU A 49 17.39 5.27 5.11
N THR A 50 18.46 5.44 5.89
CA THR A 50 19.38 6.58 5.74
C THR A 50 20.19 6.53 4.44
N SER A 51 20.40 5.35 3.87
CA SER A 51 21.06 5.23 2.57
C SER A 51 20.15 5.49 1.37
N LEU A 52 18.82 5.34 1.53
CA LEU A 52 17.84 5.63 0.48
C LEU A 52 17.43 7.11 0.47
N LEU A 53 17.38 7.74 1.64
CA LEU A 53 17.02 9.17 1.75
C LEU A 53 18.16 10.12 1.36
N LYS A 54 19.42 9.66 1.34
CA LYS A 54 20.59 10.47 0.95
C LYS A 54 20.86 10.46 -0.57
N SER A 55 20.12 9.69 -1.37
CA SER A 55 20.20 9.75 -2.82
C SER A 55 19.26 10.82 -3.36
N GLY A 56 19.65 12.09 -3.19
CA GLY A 56 19.04 13.21 -3.87
C GLY A 56 19.32 13.15 -5.37
N LYS A 57 18.51 12.38 -6.11
CA LYS A 57 18.22 12.51 -7.55
C LYS A 57 17.44 11.28 -8.04
N GLY A 58 16.20 11.48 -8.45
CA GLY A 58 15.52 10.59 -9.39
C GLY A 58 14.71 9.45 -8.79
N SER A 59 13.45 9.76 -8.45
CA SER A 59 12.27 8.97 -8.83
C SER A 59 12.51 7.48 -9.14
N THR A 60 12.53 6.63 -8.12
CA THR A 60 12.21 5.20 -8.27
C THR A 60 10.90 4.91 -7.54
N LEU A 61 9.85 5.65 -7.91
CA LEU A 61 8.47 5.41 -7.49
C LEU A 61 7.61 4.85 -8.66
N LEU A 62 8.14 4.84 -9.89
CA LEU A 62 7.35 4.58 -11.11
C LEU A 62 7.45 3.15 -11.67
N LYS A 63 8.00 2.17 -10.94
CA LYS A 63 8.14 0.78 -11.44
C LYS A 63 7.60 -0.29 -10.48
N VAL A 64 6.54 0.03 -9.75
CA VAL A 64 5.71 -0.95 -9.05
C VAL A 64 4.29 -0.74 -9.55
N GLY A 65 3.92 -1.48 -10.59
CA GLY A 65 2.60 -1.40 -11.21
C GLY A 65 1.57 -2.15 -10.37
N GLY A 66 0.51 -1.43 -9.96
CA GLY A 66 -0.76 -1.99 -9.46
C GLY A 66 -0.73 -2.57 -8.04
N ALA A 67 -1.61 -2.07 -7.17
CA ALA A 67 -1.89 -2.50 -5.78
C ALA A 67 -0.70 -2.51 -4.80
N ALA A 68 0.44 -3.12 -5.13
CA ALA A 68 1.62 -3.20 -4.25
C ALA A 68 2.18 -1.81 -3.88
N ALA A 69 2.06 -0.80 -4.77
CA ALA A 69 2.45 0.57 -4.46
C ALA A 69 1.51 1.24 -3.44
N VAL A 70 0.19 1.07 -3.61
CA VAL A 70 -0.82 1.62 -2.68
C VAL A 70 -0.71 0.93 -1.32
N GLY A 71 -0.59 -0.39 -1.30
CA GLY A 71 -0.38 -1.18 -0.08
C GLY A 71 0.92 -0.81 0.64
N ALA A 72 2.03 -0.65 -0.07
CA ALA A 72 3.29 -0.22 0.52
C ALA A 72 3.23 1.20 1.10
N LEU A 73 2.56 2.14 0.42
CA LEU A 73 2.35 3.50 0.91
C LEU A 73 1.45 3.51 2.14
N ALA A 74 0.28 2.87 2.08
CA ALA A 74 -0.65 2.77 3.20
C ALA A 74 0.02 2.12 4.43
N TYR A 75 0.76 1.03 4.22
CA TYR A 75 1.50 0.35 5.28
C TYR A 75 2.60 1.23 5.89
N LYS A 76 3.35 1.97 5.07
CA LYS A 76 4.35 2.94 5.55
C LYS A 76 3.69 4.01 6.42
N VAL A 77 2.64 4.65 5.91
CA VAL A 77 1.91 5.71 6.62
C VAL A 77 1.38 5.21 7.96
N TYR A 78 0.74 4.03 7.96
CA TYR A 78 0.24 3.39 9.17
C TYR A 78 1.35 3.07 10.17
N ASN A 79 2.44 2.45 9.73
CA ASN A 79 3.52 2.06 10.63
C ASN A 79 4.25 3.28 11.22
N ASP A 80 4.41 4.35 10.46
CA ASP A 80 4.99 5.60 10.96
C ASP A 80 4.05 6.26 11.98
N TYR A 81 2.74 6.26 11.73
CA TYR A 81 1.74 6.73 12.68
C TYR A 81 1.74 5.94 14.00
N GLN A 82 1.82 4.60 13.94
CA GLN A 82 1.87 3.75 15.12
C GLN A 82 3.14 3.96 15.97
N LYS A 83 4.30 4.23 15.35
CA LYS A 83 5.55 4.52 16.07
C LYS A 83 5.43 5.79 16.92
N GLU A 84 4.74 6.81 16.39
CA GLU A 84 4.53 8.08 17.10
C GLU A 84 3.52 7.95 18.25
N LYS A 85 2.55 7.03 18.13
CA LYS A 85 1.55 6.75 19.17
C LYS A 85 2.07 5.93 20.36
N ALA A 86 3.34 5.50 20.34
CA ALA A 86 3.98 4.69 21.39
C ALA A 86 3.16 3.45 21.83
N GLN A 87 2.34 2.91 20.92
CA GLN A 87 1.62 1.66 21.14
C GLN A 87 2.54 0.47 20.87
N PRO A 88 2.35 -0.67 21.56
CA PRO A 88 3.14 -1.87 21.31
C PRO A 88 3.04 -2.27 19.84
N GLN A 89 4.20 -2.35 19.17
CA GLN A 89 4.31 -2.72 17.76
C GLN A 89 3.80 -4.15 17.56
N GLN A 90 2.55 -4.32 17.15
CA GLN A 90 2.19 -5.48 16.36
C GLN A 90 2.68 -5.18 14.95
N THR A 91 3.85 -5.70 14.60
CA THR A 91 4.31 -5.74 13.21
C THR A 91 3.32 -6.60 12.44
N GLU A 92 2.29 -5.96 11.88
CA GLU A 92 1.35 -6.65 11.01
C GLU A 92 2.08 -7.00 9.74
N VAL A 93 2.48 -8.27 9.61
CA VAL A 93 3.11 -8.75 8.40
C VAL A 93 2.03 -8.75 7.33
N PHE A 94 2.22 -7.92 6.31
CA PHE A 94 1.39 -7.93 5.13
C PHE A 94 1.51 -9.29 4.45
N HIS A 95 0.49 -10.13 4.58
CA HIS A 95 0.46 -11.41 3.90
C HIS A 95 0.02 -11.18 2.45
N GLU A 96 0.97 -10.88 1.57
CA GLU A 96 0.79 -10.80 0.10
C GLU A 96 0.22 -12.11 -0.51
N THR A 97 0.06 -13.18 0.30
CA THR A 97 -0.50 -14.47 -0.10
C THR A 97 -2.01 -14.57 0.06
N ASP A 98 -2.68 -13.54 0.60
CA ASP A 98 -4.14 -13.53 0.67
C ASP A 98 -4.71 -13.24 -0.73
N GLN A 99 -5.23 -14.28 -1.39
CA GLN A 99 -5.80 -14.14 -2.72
C GLN A 99 -7.02 -13.20 -2.76
N GLN A 100 -7.61 -12.87 -1.60
CA GLN A 100 -8.73 -11.95 -1.48
C GLN A 100 -8.29 -10.48 -1.40
N HIS A 101 -7.02 -10.21 -1.06
CA HIS A 101 -6.53 -8.86 -0.83
C HIS A 101 -6.68 -7.93 -2.05
N PRO A 102 -6.24 -8.31 -3.27
CA PRO A 102 -6.45 -7.48 -4.46
C PRO A 102 -7.94 -7.25 -4.76
N THR A 103 -8.78 -8.25 -4.48
CA THR A 103 -10.23 -8.16 -4.66
C THR A 103 -10.85 -7.15 -3.71
N ILE A 104 -10.40 -7.08 -2.45
CA ILE A 104 -10.88 -6.09 -1.47
C ILE A 104 -10.56 -4.67 -1.93
N ILE A 105 -9.33 -4.43 -2.39
CA ILE A 105 -8.90 -3.11 -2.87
C ILE A 105 -9.70 -2.71 -4.11
N LEU A 106 -9.92 -3.64 -5.04
CA LEU A 106 -10.73 -3.40 -6.22
C LEU A 106 -12.19 -3.04 -5.86
N LYS A 107 -12.80 -3.76 -4.91
CA LYS A 107 -14.15 -3.45 -4.41
C LYS A 107 -14.23 -2.05 -3.83
N ALA A 108 -13.22 -1.65 -3.05
CA ALA A 108 -13.16 -0.32 -2.45
C ALA A 108 -13.08 0.80 -3.50
N MET A 109 -12.25 0.61 -4.54
CA MET A 109 -12.13 1.54 -5.67
C MET A 109 -13.45 1.66 -6.45
N ILE A 110 -14.12 0.54 -6.74
CA ILE A 110 -15.42 0.57 -7.44
C ILE A 110 -16.48 1.27 -6.60
N ALA A 111 -16.55 0.97 -5.30
CA ALA A 111 -17.49 1.63 -4.40
C ALA A 111 -17.24 3.15 -4.32
N ALA A 112 -15.97 3.56 -4.30
CA ALA A 112 -15.58 4.96 -4.35
C ALA A 112 -16.02 5.65 -5.66
N ALA A 113 -15.75 5.02 -6.81
CA ALA A 113 -16.16 5.55 -8.12
C ALA A 113 -17.68 5.68 -8.26
N LYS A 114 -18.45 4.83 -7.58
CA LYS A 114 -19.92 4.80 -7.64
C LYS A 114 -20.61 5.78 -6.70
N ALA A 115 -19.87 6.54 -5.91
CA ALA A 115 -20.45 7.26 -4.79
C ALA A 115 -21.44 8.37 -5.18
N ASP A 116 -21.39 8.84 -6.43
CA ASP A 116 -22.35 9.78 -7.01
C ASP A 116 -23.66 9.12 -7.51
N GLY A 117 -23.74 7.79 -7.45
CA GLY A 117 -24.90 6.99 -7.79
C GLY A 117 -25.08 6.70 -9.29
N HIS A 118 -24.13 7.07 -10.15
CA HIS A 118 -24.24 6.84 -11.58
C HIS A 118 -22.95 6.26 -12.13
N ILE A 119 -23.03 5.04 -12.66
CA ILE A 119 -22.10 4.62 -13.71
C ILE A 119 -22.88 4.68 -14.99
N ASP A 120 -22.55 5.65 -15.84
CA ASP A 120 -23.19 5.77 -17.13
C ASP A 120 -22.68 4.72 -18.13
N ALA A 121 -23.34 4.62 -19.29
CA ALA A 121 -22.98 3.64 -20.30
C ALA A 121 -21.58 3.87 -20.90
N THR A 122 -21.07 5.12 -20.86
CA THR A 122 -19.74 5.49 -21.33
C THR A 122 -18.69 5.01 -20.33
N GLU A 123 -18.90 5.26 -19.05
CA GLU A 123 -18.03 4.81 -17.97
C GLU A 123 -17.97 3.29 -17.90
N MET A 124 -19.11 2.62 -18.05
CA MET A 124 -19.16 1.16 -18.15
C MET A 124 -18.34 0.64 -19.35
N ALA A 125 -18.44 1.29 -20.51
CA ALA A 125 -17.67 0.91 -21.69
C ALA A 125 -16.16 1.10 -21.48
N LEU A 126 -15.74 2.18 -20.83
CA LEU A 126 -14.34 2.45 -20.50
C LEU A 126 -13.79 1.42 -19.50
N ILE A 127 -14.58 1.05 -18.48
CA ILE A 127 -14.22 -0.01 -17.53
C ILE A 127 -14.04 -1.34 -18.28
N HIS A 128 -14.96 -1.70 -19.16
CA HIS A 128 -14.88 -2.94 -19.96
C HIS A 128 -13.64 -2.93 -20.88
N GLU A 129 -13.34 -1.80 -21.51
CA GLU A 129 -12.16 -1.65 -22.35
C GLU A 129 -10.86 -1.78 -21.52
N ALA A 130 -10.79 -1.13 -20.37
CA ALA A 130 -9.64 -1.24 -19.46
C ALA A 130 -9.42 -2.68 -18.98
N LEU A 131 -10.49 -3.41 -18.66
CA LEU A 131 -10.42 -4.83 -18.29
C LEU A 131 -9.92 -5.72 -19.44
N ALA A 132 -10.40 -5.47 -20.67
CA ALA A 132 -9.95 -6.19 -21.85
C ALA A 132 -8.45 -5.93 -22.14
N GLN A 133 -7.99 -4.67 -22.01
CA GLN A 133 -6.59 -4.30 -22.17
C GLN A 133 -5.68 -4.90 -21.07
N ALA A 134 -6.18 -5.02 -19.85
CA ALA A 134 -5.50 -5.67 -18.74
C ALA A 134 -5.50 -7.21 -18.80
N ASN A 135 -6.10 -7.79 -19.87
CA ASN A 135 -6.20 -9.23 -20.11
C ASN A 135 -6.84 -9.99 -18.92
N ILE A 136 -7.83 -9.34 -18.29
CA ILE A 136 -8.60 -9.86 -17.16
C ILE A 136 -9.58 -10.91 -17.69
N GLY A 137 -9.61 -12.09 -17.05
CA GLY A 137 -10.45 -13.21 -17.47
C GLY A 137 -11.95 -12.95 -17.34
N ALA A 138 -12.76 -13.79 -18.00
CA ALA A 138 -14.22 -13.66 -18.01
C ALA A 138 -14.84 -13.81 -16.61
N HIS A 139 -14.18 -14.53 -15.70
CA HIS A 139 -14.67 -14.71 -14.33
C HIS A 139 -14.56 -13.41 -13.52
N GLU A 140 -13.43 -12.72 -13.66
CA GLU A 140 -13.14 -11.46 -13.01
C GLU A 140 -13.98 -10.32 -13.59
N GLN A 141 -14.30 -10.35 -14.88
CA GLN A 141 -15.24 -9.42 -15.51
C GLN A 141 -16.66 -9.58 -14.92
N ALA A 142 -17.18 -10.81 -14.83
CA ALA A 142 -18.49 -11.07 -14.23
C ALA A 142 -18.55 -10.68 -12.75
N PHE A 143 -17.45 -10.86 -12.02
CA PHE A 143 -17.32 -10.34 -10.66
C PHE A 143 -17.42 -8.81 -10.63
N LEU A 144 -16.70 -8.12 -11.51
CA LEU A 144 -16.71 -6.65 -11.58
C LEU A 144 -18.11 -6.11 -11.89
N GLU A 145 -18.80 -6.70 -12.86
CA GLU A 145 -20.18 -6.35 -13.20
C GLU A 145 -21.12 -6.55 -12.00
N GLY A 146 -20.92 -7.63 -11.23
CA GLY A 146 -21.65 -7.88 -9.99
C GLY A 146 -21.44 -6.78 -8.94
N GLU A 147 -20.19 -6.34 -8.76
CA GLU A 147 -19.86 -5.25 -7.83
C GLU A 147 -20.40 -3.90 -8.31
N ILE A 148 -20.36 -3.63 -9.61
CA ILE A 148 -20.90 -2.40 -10.19
C ILE A 148 -22.41 -2.32 -9.98
N ASN A 149 -23.15 -3.42 -10.13
CA ASN A 149 -24.60 -3.42 -9.94
C ASN A 149 -25.04 -3.46 -8.46
N LYS A 150 -24.11 -3.66 -7.52
CA LYS A 150 -24.41 -3.72 -6.08
C LYS A 150 -24.84 -2.35 -5.54
N PRO A 151 -25.80 -2.25 -4.62
CA PRO A 151 -26.04 -1.01 -3.88
C PRO A 151 -24.77 -0.54 -3.15
N LEU A 152 -24.54 0.78 -3.12
CA LEU A 152 -23.40 1.35 -2.40
C LEU A 152 -23.63 1.30 -0.88
N ASP A 153 -22.76 0.59 -0.15
CA ASP A 153 -22.73 0.60 1.31
C ASP A 153 -21.29 0.72 1.83
N PRO A 154 -20.88 1.88 2.39
CA PRO A 154 -19.56 2.07 2.99
C PRO A 154 -19.26 1.10 4.13
N THR A 155 -20.30 0.63 4.84
CA THR A 155 -20.19 -0.30 5.97
C THR A 155 -19.72 -1.67 5.50
N GLU A 156 -20.24 -2.14 4.36
CA GLU A 156 -19.83 -3.42 3.77
C GLU A 156 -18.36 -3.37 3.32
N ILE A 157 -17.92 -2.25 2.74
CA ILE A 157 -16.53 -2.07 2.34
C ILE A 157 -15.62 -2.03 3.58
N ALA A 158 -16.00 -1.27 4.61
CA ALA A 158 -15.24 -1.19 5.85
C ALA A 158 -15.15 -2.55 6.58
N ALA A 159 -16.18 -3.39 6.48
CA ALA A 159 -16.18 -4.73 7.09
C ALA A 159 -15.14 -5.69 6.47
N LEU A 160 -14.65 -5.39 5.26
CA LEU A 160 -13.56 -6.15 4.63
C LEU A 160 -12.19 -5.88 5.30
N ALA A 161 -12.07 -4.78 6.05
CA ALA A 161 -10.86 -4.42 6.76
C ALA A 161 -10.67 -5.30 8.01
N THR A 162 -9.99 -6.42 7.84
CA THR A 162 -9.66 -7.33 8.95
C THR A 162 -8.57 -6.79 9.86
N THR A 163 -7.77 -5.84 9.38
CA THR A 163 -6.71 -5.19 10.14
C THR A 163 -6.69 -3.67 9.96
N PRO A 164 -6.11 -2.91 10.92
CA PRO A 164 -5.95 -1.46 10.77
C PRO A 164 -5.04 -1.05 9.60
N ALA A 165 -4.06 -1.88 9.25
CA ALA A 165 -3.23 -1.67 8.06
C ALA A 165 -4.06 -1.78 6.78
N LEU A 166 -4.89 -2.82 6.67
CA LEU A 166 -5.80 -2.99 5.53
C LEU A 166 -6.87 -1.89 5.48
N ALA A 167 -7.37 -1.44 6.64
CA ALA A 167 -8.26 -0.29 6.72
C ALA A 167 -7.64 0.98 6.10
N SER A 168 -6.37 1.23 6.43
CA SER A 168 -5.60 2.36 5.89
C SER A 168 -5.45 2.29 4.38
N GLU A 169 -5.26 1.10 3.84
CA GLU A 169 -5.13 0.86 2.41
C GLU A 169 -6.45 0.97 1.65
N ILE A 170 -7.53 0.39 2.18
CA ILE A 170 -8.89 0.53 1.62
C ILE A 170 -9.25 2.01 1.49
N TYR A 171 -8.95 2.79 2.53
CA TYR A 171 -9.17 4.24 2.50
C TYR A 171 -8.30 4.94 1.46
N LEU A 172 -6.99 4.63 1.41
CA LEU A 172 -6.08 5.23 0.43
C LEU A 172 -6.49 4.90 -1.01
N ALA A 173 -6.86 3.65 -1.28
CA ALA A 173 -7.32 3.22 -2.59
C ALA A 173 -8.62 3.94 -3.00
N SER A 174 -9.55 4.13 -2.06
CA SER A 174 -10.78 4.89 -2.30
C SER A 174 -10.50 6.37 -2.56
N LEU A 175 -9.59 6.96 -1.77
CA LEU A 175 -9.19 8.37 -1.90
C LEU A 175 -8.52 8.68 -3.25
N LEU A 176 -7.78 7.73 -3.82
CA LEU A 176 -7.16 7.89 -5.15
C LEU A 176 -8.18 7.89 -6.31
N VAL A 177 -9.41 7.44 -6.05
CA VAL A 177 -10.47 7.32 -7.06
C VAL A 177 -11.49 8.46 -6.95
N VAL A 178 -11.78 8.91 -5.72
CA VAL A 178 -12.74 9.98 -5.45
C VAL A 178 -12.29 11.30 -6.06
N ASP A 179 -13.21 11.99 -6.74
CA ASP A 179 -13.12 13.41 -7.08
C ASP A 179 -13.49 14.27 -5.87
N GLU A 180 -12.53 15.02 -5.33
CA GLU A 180 -12.71 15.95 -4.22
C GLU A 180 -13.70 17.09 -4.53
N GLN A 181 -13.98 17.36 -5.81
CA GLN A 181 -14.97 18.35 -6.23
C GLN A 181 -16.40 17.81 -6.16
N ASN A 182 -16.56 16.48 -6.12
CA ASN A 182 -17.86 15.83 -6.00
C ASN A 182 -18.27 15.68 -4.53
N ALA A 183 -19.35 16.36 -4.15
CA ALA A 183 -19.87 16.34 -2.79
C ALA A 183 -20.33 14.94 -2.35
N MET A 184 -20.90 14.14 -3.26
CA MET A 184 -21.38 12.80 -2.94
C MET A 184 -20.23 11.83 -2.68
N GLU A 185 -19.19 11.90 -3.49
CA GLU A 185 -17.99 11.08 -3.33
C GLU A 185 -17.20 11.46 -2.06
N THR A 186 -17.11 12.76 -1.77
CA THR A 186 -16.53 13.25 -0.52
C THR A 186 -17.34 12.79 0.71
N MET A 187 -18.68 12.77 0.62
CA MET A 187 -19.53 12.24 1.69
C MET A 187 -19.32 10.73 1.90
N TYR A 188 -19.24 9.96 0.82
CA TYR A 188 -18.89 8.54 0.87
C TYR A 188 -17.55 8.32 1.56
N LEU A 189 -16.51 9.06 1.17
CA LEU A 189 -15.16 8.91 1.71
C LEU A 189 -15.11 9.22 3.21
N ASN A 190 -15.83 10.26 3.65
CA ASN A 190 -15.95 10.60 5.07
C ASN A 190 -16.67 9.50 5.88
N GLU A 191 -17.74 8.92 5.34
CA GLU A 191 -18.44 7.82 5.99
C GLU A 191 -17.56 6.57 6.06
N LEU A 192 -16.85 6.25 4.98
CA LEU A 192 -15.90 5.14 4.94
C LEU A 192 -14.80 5.31 6.00
N ALA A 193 -14.22 6.51 6.14
CA ALA A 193 -13.22 6.80 7.16
C ALA A 193 -13.73 6.54 8.58
N ARG A 194 -14.99 6.93 8.85
CA ARG A 194 -15.66 6.71 10.13
C ARG A 194 -15.83 5.22 10.42
N GLN A 195 -16.29 4.45 9.45
CA GLN A 195 -16.51 3.00 9.60
C GLN A 195 -15.19 2.24 9.77
N LEU A 196 -14.13 2.67 9.10
CA LEU A 196 -12.78 2.15 9.25
C LEU A 196 -12.10 2.58 10.56
N LYS A 197 -12.75 3.45 11.35
CA LYS A 197 -12.23 3.99 12.62
C LYS A 197 -10.90 4.72 12.46
N LEU A 198 -10.69 5.37 11.30
CA LEU A 198 -9.52 6.19 11.05
C LEU A 198 -9.71 7.54 11.72
N ASP A 199 -8.82 7.90 12.63
CA ASP A 199 -8.84 9.23 13.22
C ASP A 199 -8.39 10.30 12.21
N THR A 200 -8.66 11.57 12.54
CA THR A 200 -8.38 12.72 11.68
C THR A 200 -6.90 12.88 11.34
N GLU A 201 -5.99 12.45 12.21
CA GLU A 201 -4.55 12.54 11.93
C GLU A 201 -4.15 11.52 10.88
N MET A 202 -4.63 10.28 11.02
CA MET A 202 -4.41 9.22 10.03
C MET A 202 -4.99 9.58 8.66
N GLN A 203 -6.23 10.10 8.61
CA GLN A 203 -6.86 10.55 7.36
C GLN A 203 -6.02 11.61 6.64
N LYS A 204 -5.51 12.62 7.38
CA LYS A 204 -4.63 13.67 6.82
C LYS A 204 -3.33 13.10 6.26
N ARG A 205 -2.71 12.16 6.95
CA ARG A 205 -1.46 11.53 6.48
C ARG A 205 -1.68 10.74 5.19
N LEU A 206 -2.80 10.01 5.09
CA LEU A 206 -3.16 9.28 3.87
C LEU A 206 -3.45 10.24 2.72
N ALA A 207 -4.12 11.37 2.97
CA ALA A 207 -4.36 12.40 1.96
C ALA A 207 -3.10 13.09 1.46
N LEU A 208 -2.12 13.30 2.34
CA LEU A 208 -0.82 13.79 1.90
C LEU A 208 -0.09 12.76 1.03
N ALA A 209 -0.20 11.48 1.36
CA ALA A 209 0.44 10.40 0.61
C ALA A 209 -0.21 10.15 -0.77
N SER A 210 -1.50 10.42 -0.95
CA SER A 210 -2.17 10.32 -2.25
C SER A 210 -1.86 11.48 -3.20
N ALA A 211 -1.32 12.59 -2.68
CA ALA A 211 -0.99 13.78 -3.45
C ALA A 211 0.47 13.84 -3.96
N GLU A 212 1.33 12.88 -3.55
CA GLU A 212 2.74 12.74 -3.99
C GLU A 212 2.88 11.94 -5.29
#